data_AF-A0A0E2LSX0-F1
#
_entry.id   AF-A0A0E2LSX0-F1
#
_cell.length_a   1.000
_cell.length_b   1.000
_cell.length_c   1.000
_cell.angle_alpha   90.00
_cell.angle_beta   90.00
_cell.angle_gamma   90.00
#
_symmetry.space_group_name_H-M   'P 1'
#
loop_
_entity.id
_entity.type
_entity.pdbx_description
1 polymer ?
#
loop_
_entity_poly.entity_id
_entity_poly.type
_entity_poly.pdbx_seq_one_letter_code
_entity_poly.pdbx_strand_id
1 'polypeptide(L)'
;MLAEVLDADSARRNLLIGRYELSREQRLSSAKVLTKFGPILGLMGTLIPMGPALVGLSTGDIGQMAYNMQVAFATTVIGMFASAVGYIALHIVRTYNRNDLVWLDYINEKLS
;
A
#
# COMPACT_ATOMS: atom_id res chain seq x y z
N MET A 1 20.58 12.43 27.27
CA MET A 1 20.22 12.19 25.85
C MET A 1 18.96 12.95 25.41
N LEU A 2 17.81 12.87 26.09
CA LEU A 2 16.62 13.67 25.74
C LEU A 2 16.76 15.18 26.06
N ALA A 3 17.46 15.54 27.14
CA ALA A 3 17.69 16.94 27.53
C ALA A 3 18.60 17.72 26.56
N GLU A 4 19.53 17.03 25.89
CA GLU A 4 20.50 17.62 24.95
C GLU A 4 19.89 17.91 23.56
N VAL A 5 18.78 17.23 23.23
CA VAL A 5 17.97 17.49 22.03
C VAL A 5 17.02 18.66 22.25
N LEU A 6 16.58 18.89 23.49
CA LEU A 6 15.69 19.99 23.88
C LEU A 6 16.43 21.35 23.93
N ASP A 7 17.72 21.34 24.26
CA ASP A 7 18.59 22.54 24.32
C ASP A 7 19.24 22.91 22.96
N ALA A 8 18.93 22.17 21.90
CA ALA A 8 19.52 22.36 20.59
C ALA A 8 18.84 23.50 19.80
N ASP A 9 19.66 24.24 19.04
CA ASP A 9 19.27 25.25 18.04
C ASP A 9 18.05 24.81 17.20
N SER A 10 17.14 25.73 16.92
CA SER A 10 15.84 25.45 16.25
C SER A 10 16.01 24.74 14.90
N ALA A 11 17.12 24.98 14.20
CA ALA A 11 17.48 24.28 12.97
C ALA A 11 17.75 22.78 13.18
N ARG A 12 18.36 22.40 14.32
CA ARG A 12 18.67 21.00 14.65
C ARG A 12 17.43 20.21 15.03
N ARG A 13 16.44 20.84 15.70
CA ARG A 13 15.13 20.23 15.98
C ARG A 13 14.35 19.96 14.69
N ASN A 14 14.30 20.93 13.78
CA ASN A 14 13.66 20.77 12.46
C ASN A 14 14.31 19.65 11.63
N LEU A 15 15.66 19.56 11.63
CA LEU A 15 16.38 18.47 10.95
C LEU A 15 15.98 17.10 11.50
N LEU A 16 15.83 16.98 12.83
CA LEU A 16 15.49 15.71 13.48
C LEU A 16 14.05 15.28 13.14
N ILE A 17 13.10 16.22 13.16
CA ILE A 17 11.71 15.99 12.75
C ILE A 17 11.65 15.54 11.29
N GLY A 18 12.37 16.24 10.38
CA GLY A 18 12.41 15.87 8.96
C GLY A 18 13.01 14.48 8.70
N ARG A 19 14.06 14.09 9.44
CA ARG A 19 14.62 12.72 9.35
C ARG A 19 13.63 11.65 9.85
N TYR A 20 12.87 11.97 10.89
CA TYR A 20 11.83 11.07 11.41
C TYR A 20 10.69 10.89 10.42
N GLU A 21 10.22 11.97 9.79
CA GLU A 21 9.21 11.94 8.71
C GLU A 21 9.67 11.05 7.54
N LEU A 22 10.88 11.27 7.05
CA LEU A 22 11.43 10.52 5.91
C LEU A 22 11.49 9.00 6.21
N SER A 23 11.93 8.65 7.41
CA SER A 23 12.02 7.25 7.86
C SER A 23 10.63 6.60 7.96
N ARG A 24 9.63 7.34 8.43
CA ARG A 24 8.23 6.90 8.51
C ARG A 24 7.64 6.72 7.11
N GLU A 25 7.96 7.60 6.17
CA GLU A 25 7.48 7.50 4.80
C GLU A 25 8.08 6.32 4.04
N GLN A 26 9.37 6.01 4.24
CA GLN A 26 10.01 4.85 3.63
C GLN A 26 9.33 3.53 4.04
N ARG A 27 8.88 3.41 5.30
CA ARG A 27 8.13 2.22 5.77
C ARG A 27 6.76 2.08 5.10
N LEU A 28 6.13 3.19 4.72
CA LEU A 28 4.87 3.18 3.97
C LEU A 28 5.05 2.78 2.50
N SER A 29 6.29 2.82 1.96
CA SER A 29 6.58 2.52 0.56
C SER A 29 6.13 1.12 0.14
N SER A 30 6.41 0.09 0.96
CA SER A 30 6.02 -1.29 0.66
C SER A 30 4.49 -1.47 0.59
N ALA A 31 3.74 -0.80 1.48
CA ALA A 31 2.28 -0.81 1.44
C ALA A 31 1.73 -0.06 0.21
N LYS A 32 2.36 1.05 -0.20
CA LYS A 32 2.02 1.78 -1.45
C LYS A 32 2.23 0.89 -2.68
N VAL A 33 3.34 0.14 -2.72
CA VAL A 33 3.64 -0.83 -3.78
C VAL A 33 2.57 -1.92 -3.81
N LEU A 34 2.29 -2.57 -2.69
CA LEU A 34 1.27 -3.64 -2.62
C LEU A 34 -0.11 -3.16 -3.10
N THR A 35 -0.51 -1.95 -2.70
CA THR A 35 -1.77 -1.35 -3.12
C THR A 35 -1.86 -1.18 -4.64
N LYS A 36 -0.76 -0.80 -5.30
CA LYS A 36 -0.72 -0.60 -6.76
C LYS A 36 -0.55 -1.89 -7.54
N PHE A 37 0.24 -2.83 -7.02
CA PHE A 37 0.54 -4.09 -7.72
C PHE A 37 -0.53 -5.17 -7.50
N GLY A 38 -1.30 -5.13 -6.40
CA GLY A 38 -2.40 -6.07 -6.15
C GLY A 38 -3.39 -6.22 -7.30
N PRO A 39 -3.97 -5.12 -7.84
CA PRO A 39 -4.91 -5.19 -8.96
C PRO A 39 -4.24 -5.61 -10.27
N ILE A 40 -2.98 -5.20 -10.48
CA ILE A 40 -2.20 -5.57 -11.66
C ILE A 40 -1.97 -7.09 -11.69
N LEU A 41 -1.59 -7.68 -10.55
CA LEU A 41 -1.42 -9.13 -10.42
C LEU A 41 -2.75 -9.88 -10.59
N GLY A 42 -3.85 -9.36 -10.04
CA GLY A 42 -5.19 -9.93 -10.25
C GLY A 42 -5.65 -9.89 -11.71
N LEU A 43 -5.28 -8.83 -12.44
CA LEU A 43 -5.56 -8.69 -13.87
C LEU A 43 -4.68 -9.61 -14.72
N MET A 44 -3.41 -9.82 -14.36
CA MET A 44 -2.60 -10.87 -15.01
C MET A 44 -3.17 -12.27 -14.75
N GLY A 45 -3.72 -12.50 -13.56
CA GLY A 45 -4.38 -13.75 -13.17
C GLY A 45 -5.59 -14.13 -14.04
N THR A 46 -6.27 -13.17 -14.67
CA THR A 46 -7.35 -13.45 -15.64
C THR A 46 -6.83 -13.71 -17.04
N LEU A 47 -5.71 -13.08 -17.43
CA LEU A 47 -5.13 -13.23 -18.77
C LEU A 47 -4.55 -14.63 -19.01
N ILE A 48 -4.03 -15.30 -17.98
CA ILE A 48 -3.44 -16.66 -18.08
C ILE A 48 -4.49 -17.73 -18.46
N PRO A 49 -5.62 -17.88 -17.75
CA PRO A 49 -6.64 -18.89 -18.05
C PRO A 49 -7.52 -18.56 -19.26
N MET A 50 -7.47 -17.32 -19.78
CA MET A 50 -8.26 -16.97 -20.97
C MET A 50 -7.76 -17.66 -22.25
N GLY A 51 -6.48 -18.02 -22.35
CA GLY A 51 -5.98 -18.83 -23.48
C GLY A 51 -6.70 -20.19 -23.59
N PRO A 52 -6.67 -21.02 -22.54
CA PRO A 52 -7.42 -22.28 -22.49
C PRO A 52 -8.94 -22.11 -22.65
N ALA A 53 -9.53 -21.05 -22.08
CA ALA A 53 -10.96 -20.79 -22.18
C ALA A 53 -11.42 -20.53 -23.63
N LEU A 54 -10.63 -19.80 -24.43
CA LEU A 54 -10.91 -19.56 -25.85
C LEU A 54 -10.77 -20.81 -26.71
N VAL A 55 -9.84 -21.70 -26.35
CA VAL A 55 -9.68 -23.01 -27.02
C VAL A 55 -10.83 -23.95 -26.67
N GLY A 56 -11.30 -23.97 -25.42
CA GLY A 56 -12.49 -24.75 -25.03
C GLY A 56 -13.78 -24.27 -25.69
N LEU A 57 -13.88 -22.97 -25.98
CA LEU A 57 -14.99 -22.39 -26.74
C LEU A 57 -14.98 -22.87 -28.20
N SER A 58 -13.80 -22.96 -28.84
CA SER A 58 -13.71 -23.39 -30.24
C SER A 58 -14.01 -24.89 -30.43
N THR A 59 -13.85 -25.69 -29.38
CA THR A 59 -14.20 -27.13 -29.36
C THR A 59 -15.63 -27.41 -28.90
N GLY A 60 -16.38 -26.39 -28.45
CA GLY A 60 -17.77 -26.53 -27.99
C GLY A 60 -17.95 -27.04 -26.56
N ASP A 61 -16.88 -27.13 -25.76
CA ASP A 61 -16.94 -27.58 -24.35
C ASP A 61 -17.19 -26.39 -23.41
N ILE A 62 -18.47 -26.13 -23.16
CA ILE A 62 -18.95 -25.05 -22.28
C ILE A 62 -18.59 -25.32 -20.80
N GLY A 63 -18.42 -26.59 -20.40
CA GLY A 63 -18.07 -26.95 -19.01
C GLY A 63 -16.64 -26.56 -18.66
N GLN A 64 -15.69 -26.90 -19.54
CA GLN A 64 -14.29 -26.45 -19.45
C GLN A 64 -14.18 -24.92 -19.50
N MET A 65 -14.95 -24.27 -20.37
CA MET A 65 -14.97 -22.81 -20.47
C MET A 65 -15.40 -22.15 -19.15
N ALA A 66 -16.49 -22.62 -18.55
CA ALA A 66 -17.03 -22.06 -17.31
C ALA A 66 -16.04 -22.18 -16.14
N TYR A 67 -15.37 -23.33 -16.04
CA TYR A 67 -14.37 -23.56 -14.99
C TYR A 67 -13.17 -22.61 -15.11
N ASN A 68 -12.58 -22.52 -16.30
CA ASN A 68 -11.41 -21.65 -16.54
C ASN A 68 -11.75 -20.17 -16.30
N MET A 69 -12.98 -19.76 -16.62
CA MET A 69 -13.46 -18.39 -16.39
C MET A 69 -13.75 -18.11 -14.90
N GLN A 70 -14.24 -19.09 -14.14
CA GLN A 70 -14.42 -18.95 -12.69
C GLN A 70 -13.08 -18.77 -11.96
N VAL A 71 -12.07 -19.56 -12.34
CA VAL A 71 -10.71 -19.40 -11.84
C VAL A 71 -10.17 -18.00 -12.20
N ALA A 72 -10.38 -17.54 -13.43
CA ALA A 72 -10.00 -16.19 -13.86
C ALA A 72 -10.60 -15.11 -12.93
N PHE A 73 -11.92 -15.11 -12.73
CA PHE A 73 -12.57 -14.12 -11.86
C PHE A 73 -12.09 -14.18 -10.41
N ALA A 74 -11.91 -15.38 -9.87
CA ALA A 74 -11.43 -15.57 -8.49
C ALA A 74 -10.06 -14.89 -8.29
N THR A 75 -9.14 -15.00 -9.25
CA THR A 75 -7.81 -14.35 -9.13
C THR A 75 -7.90 -12.82 -9.12
N THR A 76 -8.80 -12.21 -9.88
CA THR A 76 -9.02 -10.75 -9.83
C THR A 76 -9.59 -10.31 -8.50
N VAL A 77 -10.57 -11.05 -7.96
CA VAL A 77 -11.15 -10.75 -6.64
C VAL A 77 -10.06 -10.77 -5.58
N ILE A 78 -9.18 -11.77 -5.60
CA ILE A 78 -8.05 -11.87 -4.65
C ILE A 78 -7.07 -10.70 -4.83
N GLY A 79 -6.70 -10.35 -6.06
CA GLY A 79 -5.79 -9.24 -6.34
C GLY A 79 -6.33 -7.88 -5.91
N MET A 80 -7.62 -7.63 -6.18
CA MET A 80 -8.30 -6.42 -5.71
C MET A 80 -8.46 -6.40 -4.18
N PHE A 81 -8.75 -7.54 -3.56
CA PHE A 81 -8.88 -7.63 -2.12
C PHE A 81 -7.55 -7.33 -1.42
N ALA A 82 -6.44 -7.90 -1.89
CA ALA A 82 -5.11 -7.61 -1.37
C ALA A 82 -4.75 -6.11 -1.50
N SER A 83 -5.11 -5.49 -2.63
CA SER A 83 -4.95 -4.05 -2.85
C SER A 83 -5.78 -3.21 -1.86
N ALA A 84 -7.05 -3.56 -1.66
CA ALA A 84 -7.95 -2.86 -0.77
C ALA A 84 -7.46 -2.89 0.67
N VAL A 85 -7.02 -4.06 1.14
CA VAL A 85 -6.42 -4.21 2.48
C VAL A 85 -5.14 -3.38 2.59
N GLY A 86 -4.27 -3.40 1.57
CA GLY A 86 -3.07 -2.57 1.51
C GLY A 86 -3.37 -1.07 1.58
N TYR A 87 -4.41 -0.63 0.88
CA TYR A 87 -4.87 0.77 0.88
C TYR A 87 -5.39 1.19 2.26
N ILE A 88 -6.22 0.36 2.90
CA ILE A 88 -6.77 0.65 4.23
C ILE A 88 -5.63 0.74 5.26
N ALA A 89 -4.69 -0.20 5.25
CA ALA A 89 -3.52 -0.16 6.13
C ALA A 89 -2.68 1.10 5.90
N LEU A 90 -2.44 1.46 4.64
CA LEU A 90 -1.72 2.69 4.27
C LEU A 90 -2.46 3.94 4.80
N HIS A 91 -3.77 4.00 4.64
CA HIS A 91 -4.59 5.12 5.06
C HIS A 91 -4.54 5.35 6.57
N ILE A 92 -4.67 4.26 7.34
CA ILE A 92 -4.63 4.30 8.81
C ILE A 92 -3.25 4.78 9.29
N VAL A 93 -2.17 4.15 8.83
CA VAL A 93 -0.80 4.50 9.27
C VAL A 93 -0.41 5.92 8.85
N ARG A 94 -0.83 6.36 7.65
CA ARG A 94 -0.57 7.72 7.18
C ARG A 94 -1.29 8.76 8.04
N THR A 95 -2.51 8.46 8.48
CA THR A 95 -3.27 9.35 9.37
C THR A 95 -2.60 9.49 10.73
N TYR A 96 -2.15 8.37 11.33
CA TYR A 96 -1.37 8.42 12.57
C TYR A 96 -0.07 9.22 12.42
N ASN A 97 0.72 8.93 11.38
CA ASN A 97 1.98 9.65 11.15
C ASN A 97 1.77 11.17 10.97
N ARG A 98 0.66 11.58 10.33
CA ARG A 98 0.35 13.00 10.17
C ARG A 98 -0.01 13.65 11.50
N ASN A 99 -0.79 12.97 12.34
CA ASN A 99 -1.13 13.47 13.67
C ASN A 99 0.12 13.58 14.56
N ASP A 100 1.04 12.61 14.48
CA ASP A 100 2.31 12.65 15.20
C ASP A 100 3.15 13.89 14.82
N LEU A 101 3.23 14.21 13.53
CA LEU A 101 3.97 15.39 13.05
C LEU A 101 3.36 16.70 13.56
N VAL A 102 2.02 16.82 13.54
CA VAL A 102 1.33 18.00 14.07
C VAL A 102 1.65 18.22 15.55
N TRP A 103 1.72 17.15 16.34
CA TRP A 103 2.12 17.24 17.75
C TRP A 103 3.58 17.63 17.93
N LEU A 104 4.49 17.09 17.11
CA LEU A 104 5.91 17.42 17.16
C LEU A 104 6.16 18.89 16.80
N ASP A 105 5.48 19.40 15.78
CA ASP A 105 5.56 20.82 15.38
C ASP A 105 5.01 21.73 16.48
N TYR A 106 3.88 21.36 17.10
CA TYR A 106 3.32 22.13 18.22
C TYR A 106 4.28 22.22 19.41
N ILE A 107 4.93 21.11 19.78
CA ILE A 107 5.91 21.09 20.88
C ILE A 107 7.15 21.90 20.51
N ASN A 108 7.61 21.81 19.25
CA ASN A 108 8.75 22.57 18.77
C ASN A 108 8.50 24.09 18.79
N GLU A 109 7.29 24.52 18.42
CA GLU A 109 6.88 25.93 18.48
C GLU A 109 6.76 26.43 19.92
N LYS A 110 6.24 25.61 20.84
CA LYS A 110 6.14 25.95 22.28
C LYS A 110 7.49 26.06 22.99
N LEU A 111 8.54 25.46 22.44
CA LEU A 111 9.89 25.42 23.00
C LEU A 111 10.84 26.46 22.35
N SER A 112 10.36 27.23 21.38
CA SER A 112 11.07 28.36 20.77
C SER A 112 10.67 29.67 21.44
#